data_AF-A0A075B504-F1
#
_entry.id   AF-A0A075B504-F1
#
_cell.length_a   1.000
_cell.length_b   1.000
_cell.length_c   1.000
_cell.angle_alpha   90.00
_cell.angle_beta   90.00
_cell.angle_gamma   90.00
#
_symmetry.space_group_name_H-M   'P 1'
#
loop_
_entity.id
_entity.type
_entity.pdbx_description
1 polymer ?
#
loop_
_entity_poly.entity_id
_entity_poly.type
_entity_poly.pdbx_seq_one_letter_code
_entity_poly.pdbx_strand_id
1 'polypeptide(L)'
;MFITSKQSSKSYSVVPPPVPPPDGIEKLEAGKCPVCGKDYENEVAIPSGVIGCYKCILGFVREKGYCPVTQIRTAEEEIRRLYIKN
;
A
#
# COMPACT_ATOMS: atom_id res chain seq x y z
N MET A 1 50.92 -15.85 12.22
CA MET A 1 50.22 -14.57 11.98
C MET A 1 48.75 -14.78 12.34
N PHE A 2 48.27 -14.20 13.44
CA PHE A 2 46.87 -14.31 13.86
C PHE A 2 46.13 -13.04 13.43
N ILE A 3 45.15 -13.17 12.54
CA ILE A 3 44.31 -12.05 12.08
C ILE A 3 43.22 -11.83 13.14
N THR A 4 43.23 -10.67 13.78
CA THR A 4 42.18 -10.28 14.74
C THR A 4 41.05 -9.57 14.00
N SER A 5 39.91 -10.23 13.88
CA SER A 5 38.69 -9.67 13.30
C SER A 5 38.04 -8.70 14.30
N LYS A 6 38.18 -7.39 14.09
CA LYS A 6 37.39 -6.37 14.82
C LYS A 6 35.94 -6.41 14.32
N GLN A 7 35.05 -7.02 15.09
CA GLN A 7 33.62 -7.00 14.80
C GLN A 7 33.01 -5.71 15.36
N SER A 8 32.65 -4.77 14.46
CA SER A 8 31.96 -3.53 14.80
C SER A 8 30.47 -3.85 15.03
N SER A 9 30.01 -3.76 16.27
CA SER A 9 28.63 -3.95 16.65
C SER A 9 27.79 -2.74 16.25
N LYS A 10 26.99 -2.87 15.19
CA LYS A 10 25.89 -1.93 14.90
C LYS A 10 24.80 -2.12 15.96
N SER A 11 24.58 -1.10 16.80
CA SER A 11 23.41 -1.02 17.68
C SER A 11 22.20 -0.58 16.85
N TYR A 12 21.17 -1.43 16.77
CA TYR A 12 19.89 -1.04 16.20
C TYR A 12 19.08 -0.32 17.28
N SER A 13 18.72 0.93 17.05
CA SER A 13 17.77 1.68 17.89
C SER A 13 16.40 1.01 17.82
N VAL A 14 15.78 0.77 18.97
CA VAL A 14 14.42 0.25 19.07
C VAL A 14 13.47 1.24 18.37
N VAL A 15 12.87 0.83 17.26
CA VAL A 15 11.83 1.61 16.57
C VAL A 15 10.59 1.59 17.46
N PRO A 16 9.95 2.73 17.76
CA PRO A 16 8.69 2.74 18.48
C PRO A 16 7.64 1.91 17.73
N PRO A 17 6.70 1.26 18.45
CA PRO A 17 5.65 0.49 17.81
C PRO A 17 4.88 1.35 16.81
N PRO A 18 4.43 0.77 15.68
CA PRO A 18 3.65 1.51 14.68
C PRO A 18 2.38 2.07 15.33
N VAL A 19 2.07 3.32 15.01
CA VAL A 19 0.83 3.99 15.43
C VAL A 19 -0.36 3.17 14.87
N PRO A 20 -1.39 2.87 15.68
CA PRO A 20 -2.56 2.16 15.18
C PRO A 20 -3.21 2.97 14.05
N PRO A 21 -3.79 2.29 13.04
CA PRO A 21 -4.53 2.96 11.98
C PRO A 21 -5.70 3.76 12.57
N PRO A 22 -6.08 4.89 11.95
CA PRO A 22 -7.25 5.66 12.35
C PRO A 22 -8.53 4.82 12.46
N ASP A 23 -9.40 5.16 13.41
CA ASP A 23 -10.73 4.58 13.51
C ASP A 23 -11.55 4.86 12.24
N GLY A 24 -12.36 3.89 11.81
CA GLY A 24 -13.22 4.02 10.63
C GLY A 24 -12.61 3.53 9.31
N ILE A 25 -11.40 2.96 9.32
CA ILE A 25 -10.87 2.22 8.18
C ILE A 25 -11.47 0.81 8.21
N GLU A 26 -12.39 0.52 7.28
CA GLU A 26 -12.92 -0.84 7.13
C GLU A 26 -11.80 -1.83 6.86
N LYS A 27 -11.88 -2.99 7.53
CA LYS A 27 -10.89 -4.05 7.36
C LYS A 27 -11.03 -4.61 5.94
N LEU A 28 -10.03 -4.32 5.11
CA LEU A 28 -9.98 -4.84 3.75
C LEU A 28 -9.82 -6.36 3.75
N GLU A 29 -10.63 -7.04 2.95
CA GLU A 29 -10.40 -8.44 2.63
C GLU A 29 -9.22 -8.56 1.66
N ALA A 30 -8.22 -9.36 2.04
CA ALA A 30 -7.07 -9.59 1.20
C ALA A 30 -7.49 -10.23 -0.14
N GLY A 31 -7.01 -9.66 -1.25
CA GLY A 31 -7.34 -10.13 -2.60
C GLY A 31 -8.64 -9.56 -3.17
N LYS A 32 -9.39 -8.75 -2.41
CA LYS A 32 -10.63 -8.12 -2.87
C LYS A 32 -10.46 -6.63 -3.13
N CYS A 33 -11.06 -6.14 -4.20
CA CYS A 33 -11.06 -4.73 -4.53
C CYS A 33 -11.92 -3.93 -3.53
N PRO A 34 -11.39 -2.84 -2.96
CA PRO A 34 -12.10 -2.01 -1.97
C PRO A 34 -13.34 -1.29 -2.49
N VAL A 35 -13.49 -1.20 -3.82
CA VAL A 35 -14.59 -0.46 -4.45
C VAL A 35 -15.73 -1.38 -4.88
N CYS A 36 -15.42 -2.59 -5.37
CA CYS A 36 -16.42 -3.52 -5.91
C CYS A 36 -16.56 -4.84 -5.13
N GLY A 37 -15.67 -5.12 -4.17
CA GLY A 37 -15.68 -6.32 -3.35
C GLY A 37 -15.31 -7.63 -4.07
N LYS A 38 -14.92 -7.58 -5.35
CA LYS A 38 -14.55 -8.76 -6.16
C LYS A 38 -13.04 -9.00 -6.14
N ASP A 39 -12.62 -10.18 -6.60
CA ASP A 39 -11.20 -10.44 -6.86
C ASP A 39 -10.64 -9.41 -7.85
N TYR A 40 -9.34 -9.13 -7.75
CA TYR A 40 -8.74 -8.11 -8.57
C TYR A 40 -8.79 -8.44 -10.06
N GLU A 41 -9.18 -7.45 -10.86
CA GLU A 41 -9.13 -7.50 -12.31
C GLU A 41 -8.26 -6.34 -12.80
N ASN A 42 -7.12 -6.66 -13.43
CA ASN A 42 -6.11 -5.68 -13.86
C ASN A 42 -5.71 -4.77 -12.69
N GLU A 43 -4.95 -5.33 -11.75
CA GLU A 43 -4.57 -4.69 -10.49
C GLU A 43 -3.83 -3.36 -10.68
N VAL A 44 -4.19 -2.39 -9.84
CA VAL A 44 -3.43 -1.15 -9.67
C VAL A 44 -3.19 -0.84 -8.20
N ALA A 45 -2.08 -0.18 -7.93
CA ALA A 45 -1.77 0.42 -6.64
C ALA A 45 -1.86 1.96 -6.73
N ILE A 46 -2.19 2.58 -5.59
CA ILE A 46 -2.12 4.03 -5.37
C ILE A 46 -1.14 4.36 -4.24
N PRO A 47 -0.67 5.62 -4.11
CA PRO A 47 0.39 5.99 -3.17
C PRO A 47 0.09 5.66 -1.70
N SER A 48 -1.19 5.58 -1.32
CA SER A 48 -1.61 5.16 0.02
C SER A 48 -1.41 3.66 0.31
N GLY A 49 -0.88 2.89 -0.64
CA GLY A 49 -0.63 1.45 -0.50
C GLY A 49 -1.86 0.57 -0.76
N VAL A 50 -2.97 1.15 -1.21
CA VAL A 50 -4.20 0.42 -1.52
C VAL A 50 -4.13 -0.17 -2.92
N ILE A 51 -4.55 -1.43 -3.05
CA ILE A 51 -4.64 -2.16 -4.31
C ILE A 51 -6.12 -2.36 -4.68
N GLY A 52 -6.46 -2.26 -5.96
CA GLY A 52 -7.80 -2.56 -6.46
C GLY A 52 -7.82 -2.75 -7.98
N CYS A 53 -9.01 -2.99 -8.53
CA CYS A 53 -9.17 -3.12 -9.98
C CYS A 53 -8.93 -1.78 -10.68
N TYR A 54 -8.25 -1.79 -11.82
CA TYR A 54 -7.93 -0.58 -12.60
C TYR A 54 -9.14 0.33 -12.83
N LYS A 55 -10.21 -0.23 -13.39
CA LYS A 55 -11.43 0.55 -13.71
C LYS A 55 -12.07 1.16 -12.46
N CYS A 56 -12.05 0.43 -11.35
CA CYS A 56 -12.67 0.87 -10.10
C CYS A 56 -11.89 2.01 -9.45
N ILE A 57 -10.57 1.84 -9.27
CA ILE A 57 -9.73 2.85 -8.63
C ILE A 57 -9.65 4.10 -9.51
N LEU A 58 -9.43 3.96 -10.81
CA LEU A 58 -9.41 5.10 -11.73
C LEU A 58 -10.72 5.87 -11.71
N GLY A 59 -11.87 5.16 -11.75
CA GLY A 59 -13.19 5.79 -11.68
C GLY A 59 -13.43 6.53 -10.36
N PHE A 60 -13.10 5.90 -9.24
CA PHE A 60 -13.25 6.51 -7.92
C PHE A 60 -12.36 7.75 -7.75
N VAL A 61 -11.08 7.66 -8.11
CA VAL A 61 -10.14 8.79 -8.02
C VAL A 61 -10.55 9.93 -8.95
N ARG A 62 -11.02 9.63 -10.17
CA ARG A 62 -11.60 10.63 -11.09
C ARG A 62 -12.74 11.42 -10.46
N GLU A 63 -13.67 10.71 -9.82
CA GLU A 63 -14.88 11.32 -9.29
C GLU A 63 -14.64 12.04 -7.95
N LYS A 64 -13.81 11.45 -7.07
CA LYS A 64 -13.66 11.87 -5.67
C LYS A 64 -12.33 12.57 -5.35
N GLY A 65 -11.26 12.29 -6.11
CA GLY A 65 -9.93 12.89 -5.90
C GLY A 65 -9.20 12.43 -4.63
N TYR A 66 -9.54 11.25 -4.10
CA TYR A 66 -8.90 10.66 -2.92
C TYR A 66 -8.98 9.13 -2.93
N CYS A 67 -8.18 8.49 -2.08
CA CYS A 67 -8.16 7.04 -1.87
C CYS A 67 -9.47 6.53 -1.23
N PRO A 68 -10.12 5.49 -1.77
CA PRO A 68 -11.40 4.98 -1.23
C PRO A 68 -11.33 4.41 0.19
N VAL A 69 -10.13 4.17 0.72
CA VAL A 69 -9.92 3.55 2.05
C VAL A 69 -9.34 4.55 3.03
N THR A 70 -8.22 5.18 2.70
CA THR A 70 -7.50 6.09 3.61
C THR A 70 -7.93 7.54 3.50
N GLN A 71 -8.72 7.88 2.47
CA GLN A 71 -9.12 9.26 2.14
C GLN A 71 -7.96 10.23 1.88
N ILE A 72 -6.73 9.73 1.79
CA ILE A 72 -5.56 10.51 1.37
C ILE A 72 -5.80 10.98 -0.07
N ARG A 73 -5.48 12.25 -0.36
CA ARG A 73 -5.56 12.81 -1.71
C ARG A 73 -4.77 11.93 -2.69
N THR A 74 -5.34 11.70 -3.85
CA THR A 74 -4.72 10.88 -4.89
C THR A 74 -5.15 11.43 -6.23
N ALA A 75 -4.19 11.63 -7.13
CA ALA A 75 -4.44 12.04 -8.50
C ALA A 75 -4.36 10.83 -9.45
N GLU A 76 -4.94 10.94 -10.65
CA GLU A 76 -4.96 9.83 -11.60
C GLU A 76 -3.55 9.40 -12.04
N GLU A 77 -2.65 10.37 -12.16
CA GLU A 77 -1.28 10.18 -12.63
C GLU A 77 -0.42 9.43 -11.60
N GLU A 78 -0.92 9.27 -10.38
CA GLU A 78 -0.27 8.55 -9.30
C GLU A 78 -0.67 7.06 -9.28
N ILE A 79 -1.68 6.66 -10.06
CA ILE A 79 -2.11 5.27 -10.17
C ILE A 79 -1.03 4.47 -10.92
N ARG A 80 -0.62 3.32 -10.36
CA ARG A 80 0.38 2.42 -10.96
C ARG A 80 -0.24 1.07 -11.27
N ARG A 81 -0.16 0.63 -12.52
CA ARG A 81 -0.52 -0.75 -12.89
C ARG A 81 0.48 -1.73 -12.31
N LEU A 82 -0.02 -2.83 -11.76
CA LEU A 82 0.79 -3.93 -11.28
C LEU A 82 0.86 -5.00 -12.37
N TYR A 83 2.07 -5.36 -12.77
CA TYR A 83 2.33 -6.43 -13.71
C TYR A 83 3.00 -7.57 -12.96
N ILE A 84 2.17 -8.45 -12.37
CA ILE A 84 2.65 -9.60 -11.62
C ILE A 84 2.96 -10.72 -12.61
N LYS A 85 4.17 -11.29 -12.48
CA LYS A 85 4.58 -12.46 -13.25
C LYS A 85 4.25 -13.70 -12.42
N ASN A 86 3.40 -14.56 -12.97
CA ASN A 86 3.13 -15.89 -12.40
C ASN A 86 4.27 -16.87 -12.69
#